data_AF-A0A1H4R1V9-F1
#
_entry.id   AF-A0A1H4R1V9-F1
#
_cell.length_a   1.000
_cell.length_b   1.000
_cell.length_c   1.000
_cell.angle_alpha   90.00
_cell.angle_beta   90.00
_cell.angle_gamma   90.00
#
_symmetry.space_group_name_H-M   'P 1'
#
loop_
_entity.id
_entity.type
_entity.pdbx_description
1 polymer ?
#
loop_
_entity_poly.entity_id
_entity_poly.type
_entity_poly.pdbx_seq_one_letter_code
_entity_poly.pdbx_strand_id
1 'polypeptide(L)'
;MSNIIQLNSRSPGGFTRMDNDLYEALIRADLSGRELRVALAIHRQTAGYNLESARIAASFIAEMAGIHREDVSRIIGELLRQRVIYRNGGSKAPIGISPSHEWRIDAKNNRKAEKKPTPQCGVSTTSLVAFPPHNKDINTNITPDGVVVDAERQPDQPEKISRQKPAMESCPYQAIVDLYHSALPELPAVAILNDGRKRSLQARWRESEVHRDLQFWAEYFFQVKTSDFLMGRVPGRHGSKSFRATFDWLIAPSNFVKVVEGNYNA
;
A
#
# COMPACT_ATOMS: atom_id res chain seq x y z
N MET A 1 11.02 -50.86 -6.04
CA MET A 1 11.90 -49.69 -5.97
C MET A 1 12.08 -49.33 -4.51
N SER A 2 13.29 -49.47 -3.96
CA SER A 2 13.56 -49.16 -2.54
C SER A 2 13.72 -47.65 -2.34
N ASN A 3 12.86 -47.04 -1.52
CA ASN A 3 12.90 -45.61 -1.16
C ASN A 3 14.02 -45.25 -0.15
N ILE A 4 15.01 -46.12 0.02
CA ILE A 4 16.10 -45.93 0.98
C ILE A 4 17.29 -45.35 0.23
N ILE A 5 17.55 -44.06 0.43
CA ILE A 5 18.71 -43.34 -0.11
C ILE A 5 19.71 -43.15 1.03
N GLN A 6 20.91 -43.72 0.88
CA GLN A 6 22.04 -43.49 1.79
C GLN A 6 22.60 -42.09 1.52
N LEU A 7 22.41 -41.15 2.44
CA LEU A 7 22.95 -39.80 2.34
C LEU A 7 24.45 -39.82 2.72
N ASN A 8 25.34 -39.79 1.73
CA ASN A 8 26.78 -39.64 1.97
C ASN A 8 27.06 -38.24 2.53
N SER A 9 27.43 -38.16 3.81
CA SER A 9 27.60 -36.94 4.62
C SER A 9 28.84 -36.09 4.27
N ARG A 10 29.27 -36.07 3.00
CA ARG A 10 30.54 -35.43 2.60
C ARG A 10 30.51 -33.90 2.69
N SER A 11 29.32 -33.31 2.82
CA SER A 11 29.12 -31.92 3.25
C SER A 11 27.74 -31.83 3.93
N PRO A 12 27.66 -31.84 5.27
CA PRO A 12 26.37 -31.90 5.98
C PRO A 12 25.52 -30.62 5.85
N GLY A 13 25.99 -29.60 5.12
CA GLY A 13 25.39 -28.27 5.15
C GLY A 13 25.59 -27.62 6.51
N GLY A 14 25.63 -26.29 6.56
CA GLY A 14 25.65 -25.58 7.84
C GLY A 14 24.33 -25.77 8.59
N PHE A 15 24.38 -25.82 9.92
CA PHE A 15 23.19 -25.81 10.76
C PHE A 15 22.86 -24.39 11.23
N THR A 16 21.57 -24.08 11.36
CA THR A 16 21.09 -22.87 12.01
C THR A 16 20.51 -23.27 13.36
N ARG A 17 20.99 -22.66 14.43
CA ARG A 17 20.45 -22.89 15.77
C ARG A 17 19.07 -22.24 15.87
N MET A 18 18.09 -22.98 16.38
CA MET A 18 16.74 -22.51 16.68
C MET A 18 16.36 -22.96 18.08
N ASP A 19 15.78 -22.08 18.88
CA ASP A 19 15.35 -22.42 20.23
C ASP A 19 14.14 -23.36 20.19
N ASN A 20 14.11 -24.36 21.08
CA ASN A 20 13.04 -25.36 21.11
C ASN A 20 11.66 -24.72 21.33
N ASP A 21 11.57 -23.72 22.21
CA ASP A 21 10.32 -22.98 22.47
C ASP A 21 9.79 -22.29 21.20
N LEU A 22 10.70 -21.71 20.40
CA LEU A 22 10.35 -21.09 19.13
C LEU A 22 9.92 -22.16 18.11
N TYR A 23 10.63 -23.29 18.06
CA TYR A 23 10.31 -24.40 17.18
C TYR A 23 8.93 -24.99 17.47
N GLU A 24 8.64 -25.28 18.74
CA GLU A 24 7.34 -25.78 19.19
C GLU A 24 6.23 -24.76 18.94
N ALA A 25 6.50 -23.47 19.14
CA ALA A 25 5.56 -22.41 18.82
C ALA A 25 5.24 -22.36 17.33
N LEU A 26 6.24 -22.47 16.44
CA LEU A 26 6.04 -22.52 14.98
C LEU A 26 5.24 -23.75 14.54
N ILE A 27 5.41 -24.90 15.20
CA ILE A 27 4.64 -26.12 14.92
C ILE A 27 3.17 -25.95 15.33
N ARG A 28 2.92 -25.35 16.50
CA ARG A 28 1.55 -25.15 17.03
C ARG A 28 0.82 -24.01 16.34
N ALA A 29 1.56 -23.03 15.83
CA ALA A 29 1.01 -21.83 15.23
C ALA A 29 0.22 -22.15 13.95
N ASP A 30 -1.02 -21.66 13.87
CA ASP A 30 -1.82 -21.71 12.64
C ASP A 30 -1.38 -20.63 11.63
N LEU A 31 -0.09 -20.65 11.27
CA LEU A 31 0.51 -19.78 10.25
C LEU A 31 0.30 -20.39 8.86
N SER A 32 0.04 -19.52 7.87
CA SER A 32 -0.06 -19.89 6.47
C SER A 32 1.30 -20.40 6.04
N GLY A 33 1.33 -21.34 5.10
CA GLY A 33 2.59 -21.80 4.52
C GLY A 33 3.47 -20.65 4.00
N ARG A 34 2.86 -19.53 3.56
CA ARG A 34 3.61 -18.32 3.15
C ARG A 34 4.14 -17.52 4.34
N GLU A 35 3.34 -17.33 5.38
CA GLU A 35 3.73 -16.66 6.63
C GLU A 35 4.89 -17.41 7.31
N LEU A 36 4.77 -18.74 7.40
CA LEU A 36 5.78 -19.62 7.98
C LEU A 36 7.13 -19.52 7.25
N ARG A 37 7.12 -19.54 5.91
CA ARG A 37 8.34 -19.36 5.10
C ARG A 37 9.02 -18.01 5.35
N VAL A 38 8.24 -16.94 5.45
CA VAL A 38 8.77 -15.60 5.74
C VAL A 38 9.35 -15.54 7.14
N ALA A 39 8.66 -16.10 8.15
CA ALA A 39 9.17 -16.18 9.53
C ALA A 39 10.49 -16.96 9.61
N LEU A 40 10.57 -18.13 8.96
CA LEU A 40 11.79 -18.94 8.88
C LEU A 40 12.93 -18.22 8.15
N ALA A 41 12.64 -17.49 7.06
CA ALA A 41 13.64 -16.70 6.34
C ALA A 41 14.22 -15.58 7.22
N ILE A 42 13.36 -14.89 7.99
CA ILE A 42 13.79 -13.88 8.98
C ILE A 42 14.63 -14.52 10.08
N HIS A 43 14.20 -15.66 10.61
CA HIS A 43 14.95 -16.42 11.63
C HIS A 43 16.34 -16.84 11.11
N ARG A 44 16.41 -17.35 9.87
CA ARG A 44 17.69 -17.71 9.23
C ARG A 44 18.66 -16.54 9.13
N GLN A 45 18.15 -15.33 8.87
CA GLN A 45 18.96 -14.13 8.71
C GLN A 45 19.32 -13.44 10.04
N THR A 46 18.63 -13.80 11.13
CA THR A 46 18.86 -13.26 12.48
C THR A 46 19.67 -14.26 13.31
N ALA A 47 19.00 -15.26 13.89
CA ALA A 47 19.62 -16.29 14.73
C ALA A 47 20.71 -17.09 13.99
N GLY A 48 20.56 -17.30 12.68
CA GLY A 48 21.58 -17.96 11.86
C GLY A 48 22.90 -17.19 11.73
N TYR A 49 22.92 -15.91 12.10
CA TYR A 49 24.12 -15.08 12.22
C TYR A 49 24.39 -14.64 13.67
N ASN A 50 23.70 -15.28 14.64
CA ASN A 50 23.74 -14.96 16.06
C ASN A 50 23.38 -13.50 16.37
N LEU A 51 22.42 -12.95 15.62
CA LEU A 51 21.88 -11.59 15.78
C LEU A 51 20.43 -11.68 16.28
N GLU A 52 20.05 -10.83 17.24
CA GLU A 52 18.65 -10.74 17.70
C GLU A 52 17.73 -10.10 16.64
N SER A 53 18.24 -9.08 15.95
CA SER A 53 17.53 -8.42 14.85
C SER A 53 18.50 -8.00 13.75
N ALA A 54 18.01 -7.99 12.51
CA ALA A 54 18.81 -7.64 11.34
C ALA A 54 18.05 -6.73 10.38
N ARG A 55 18.77 -5.85 9.68
CA ARG A 55 18.18 -5.02 8.61
C ARG A 55 18.11 -5.85 7.33
N ILE A 56 16.92 -6.35 7.01
CA ILE A 56 16.72 -7.26 5.89
C ILE A 56 15.82 -6.61 4.85
N ALA A 57 16.27 -6.60 3.59
CA ALA A 57 15.47 -6.12 2.49
C ALA A 57 14.34 -7.12 2.14
N ALA A 58 13.13 -6.61 1.86
CA ALA A 58 11.99 -7.46 1.49
C ALA A 58 12.24 -8.27 0.20
N SER A 59 13.08 -7.78 -0.72
CA SER A 59 13.50 -8.53 -1.92
C SER A 59 14.31 -9.77 -1.57
N PHE A 60 15.17 -9.68 -0.56
CA PHE A 60 16.01 -10.80 -0.15
C PHE A 60 15.16 -11.90 0.53
N ILE A 61 14.21 -11.50 1.38
CA ILE A 61 13.23 -12.41 1.98
C ILE A 61 12.37 -13.08 0.88
N ALA A 62 11.96 -12.30 -0.13
CA ALA A 62 11.17 -12.80 -1.26
C ALA A 62 11.92 -13.89 -2.05
N GLU A 63 13.19 -13.67 -2.36
CA GLU A 63 14.06 -14.64 -3.02
C GLU A 63 14.22 -15.91 -2.18
N MET A 64 14.54 -15.76 -0.89
CA MET A 64 14.75 -16.89 0.03
C MET A 64 13.47 -17.71 0.26
N ALA A 65 12.32 -17.06 0.37
CA ALA A 65 11.04 -17.72 0.60
C ALA A 65 10.38 -18.25 -0.68
N GLY A 66 10.86 -17.85 -1.87
CA GLY A 66 10.23 -18.14 -3.16
C GLY A 66 8.84 -17.51 -3.29
N ILE A 67 8.67 -16.27 -2.81
CA ILE A 67 7.40 -15.55 -2.78
C ILE A 67 7.58 -14.22 -3.52
N HIS A 68 6.56 -13.74 -4.24
CA HIS A 68 6.62 -12.41 -4.86
C HIS A 68 6.79 -11.30 -3.81
N ARG A 69 7.66 -10.32 -4.10
CA ARG A 69 8.03 -9.23 -3.18
C ARG A 69 6.83 -8.46 -2.60
N GLU A 70 5.78 -8.29 -3.38
CA GLU A 70 4.56 -7.58 -2.97
C GLU A 70 3.84 -8.32 -1.83
N ASP A 71 3.78 -9.65 -1.91
CA ASP A 71 3.13 -10.49 -0.92
C ASP A 71 3.93 -10.51 0.39
N VAL A 72 5.26 -10.50 0.31
CA VAL A 72 6.14 -10.47 1.48
C VAL A 72 5.87 -9.26 2.36
N SER A 73 5.59 -8.09 1.76
CA SER A 73 5.31 -6.88 2.54
C SER A 73 3.99 -6.99 3.31
N ARG A 74 2.96 -7.61 2.72
CA ARG A 74 1.69 -7.89 3.42
C ARG A 74 1.90 -8.90 4.54
N ILE A 75 2.59 -10.00 4.25
CA ILE A 75 2.88 -11.06 5.22
C ILE A 75 3.66 -10.52 6.41
N ILE A 76 4.67 -9.68 6.18
CA ILE A 76 5.40 -9.01 7.25
C ILE A 76 4.47 -8.17 8.14
N GLY A 77 3.52 -7.44 7.53
CA GLY A 77 2.51 -6.69 8.27
C GLY A 77 1.60 -7.57 9.11
N GLU A 78 1.21 -8.74 8.58
CA GLU A 78 0.41 -9.74 9.29
C GLU A 78 1.18 -10.35 10.46
N LEU A 79 2.45 -10.72 10.25
CA LEU A 79 3.32 -11.26 11.31
C LEU A 79 3.60 -10.24 12.41
N LEU A 80 3.74 -8.95 12.07
CA LEU A 80 3.85 -7.86 13.06
C LEU A 80 2.57 -7.72 13.87
N ARG A 81 1.41 -7.77 13.21
CA ARG A 81 0.10 -7.70 13.85
C ARG A 81 -0.11 -8.89 14.79
N GLN A 82 0.32 -10.08 14.38
CA GLN A 82 0.28 -11.31 15.19
C GLN A 82 1.40 -11.40 16.23
N ARG A 83 2.28 -10.39 16.34
CA ARG A 83 3.44 -10.36 17.25
C ARG A 83 4.36 -11.58 17.15
N VAL A 84 4.45 -12.18 15.96
CA VAL A 84 5.43 -13.26 15.68
C VAL A 84 6.80 -12.64 15.44
N ILE A 85 6.82 -11.45 14.84
CA ILE A 85 8.04 -10.66 14.60
C ILE A 85 7.89 -9.28 15.24
N TYR A 86 9.02 -8.68 15.60
CA TYR A 86 9.08 -7.30 16.05
C TYR A 86 9.96 -6.45 15.14
N ARG A 87 9.69 -5.14 15.15
CA ARG A 87 10.48 -4.13 14.45
C ARG A 87 10.57 -2.87 15.31
N ASN A 88 11.79 -2.37 15.48
CA ASN A 88 12.05 -1.17 16.27
C ASN A 88 12.22 0.05 15.33
N GLY A 89 11.12 0.75 15.05
CA GLY A 89 11.11 1.97 14.24
C GLY A 89 10.32 1.85 12.94
N GLY A 90 10.86 2.42 11.85
CA GLY A 90 10.16 2.51 10.56
C GLY A 90 10.15 1.21 9.74
N SER A 91 9.61 1.28 8.52
CA SER A 91 9.46 0.12 7.61
C SER A 91 10.79 -0.55 7.21
N LYS A 92 11.91 0.16 7.30
CA LYS A 92 13.27 -0.32 7.02
C LYS A 92 14.09 -0.61 8.29
N ALA A 93 13.44 -0.63 9.45
CA ALA A 93 14.08 -0.94 10.73
C ALA A 93 14.57 -2.41 10.78
N PRO A 94 15.52 -2.72 11.68
CA PRO A 94 15.86 -4.10 12.00
C PRO A 94 14.62 -4.91 12.40
N ILE A 95 14.59 -6.17 11.97
CA ILE A 95 13.50 -7.12 12.18
C ILE A 95 14.07 -8.30 12.97
N GLY A 96 13.34 -8.75 13.99
CA GLY A 96 13.65 -9.94 14.78
C GLY A 96 12.42 -10.81 15.02
N ILE A 97 12.63 -12.00 15.58
CA ILE A 97 11.55 -12.91 16.00
C ILE A 97 11.20 -12.61 17.45
N SER A 98 9.91 -12.43 17.74
CA SER A 98 9.43 -12.21 19.11
C SER A 98 9.43 -13.52 19.92
N PRO A 99 9.60 -13.48 21.25
CA PRO A 99 9.40 -14.64 22.11
C PRO A 99 8.01 -15.27 21.96
N SER A 100 7.91 -16.59 22.03
CA SER A 100 6.68 -17.36 21.76
C SER A 100 5.47 -16.94 22.60
N HIS A 101 5.67 -16.51 23.84
CA HIS A 101 4.59 -16.08 24.75
C HIS A 101 3.92 -14.75 24.33
N GLU A 102 4.58 -13.95 23.48
CA GLU A 102 4.03 -12.68 22.99
C GLU A 102 3.10 -12.85 21.80
N TRP A 103 3.08 -14.03 21.18
CA TRP A 103 2.38 -14.25 19.92
C TRP A 103 0.87 -14.15 20.10
N ARG A 104 0.21 -13.53 19.14
CA ARG A 104 -1.24 -13.30 19.06
C ARG A 104 -1.70 -13.73 17.68
N ILE A 105 -1.69 -15.03 17.43
CA ILE A 105 -2.05 -15.58 16.13
C ILE A 105 -3.58 -15.56 16.02
N ASP A 106 -4.07 -14.76 15.07
CA ASP A 106 -5.49 -14.74 14.76
C ASP A 106 -5.90 -16.06 14.13
N ALA A 107 -7.06 -16.57 14.54
CA ALA A 107 -7.69 -17.70 13.86
C ALA A 107 -7.92 -17.32 12.39
N LYS A 108 -7.36 -18.10 11.47
CA LYS A 108 -7.62 -17.87 10.06
C LYS A 108 -9.09 -18.11 9.76
N ASN A 109 -9.70 -17.21 8.99
CA ASN A 109 -10.99 -17.45 8.36
C ASN A 109 -10.82 -18.57 7.31
N ASN A 110 -10.80 -19.83 7.76
CA ASN A 110 -10.91 -21.03 6.94
C ASN A 110 -12.33 -21.21 6.38
N ARG A 111 -13.08 -20.13 6.20
CA ARG A 111 -14.24 -20.16 5.32
C ARG A 111 -13.67 -20.50 3.95
N LYS A 112 -13.89 -21.74 3.48
CA LYS A 112 -13.69 -22.10 2.08
C LYS A 112 -14.22 -20.91 1.29
N ALA A 113 -13.34 -20.23 0.56
CA ALA A 113 -13.79 -19.23 -0.38
C ALA A 113 -14.72 -19.99 -1.32
N GLU A 114 -16.03 -19.88 -1.10
CA GLU A 114 -17.01 -20.35 -2.04
C GLU A 114 -16.57 -19.74 -3.37
N LYS A 115 -16.35 -20.59 -4.37
CA LYS A 115 -15.95 -20.13 -5.69
C LYS A 115 -16.95 -19.03 -6.03
N LYS A 116 -16.46 -17.79 -6.20
CA LYS A 116 -17.31 -16.71 -6.71
C LYS A 116 -17.99 -17.29 -7.95
N PRO A 117 -19.35 -17.29 -8.03
CA PRO A 117 -20.03 -17.87 -9.17
C PRO A 117 -19.44 -17.21 -10.42
N THR A 118 -18.94 -18.03 -11.33
CA THR A 118 -18.46 -17.56 -12.63
C THR A 118 -19.61 -16.75 -13.24
N PRO A 119 -19.41 -15.46 -13.60
CA PRO A 119 -20.44 -14.74 -14.31
C PRO A 119 -20.70 -15.52 -15.60
N GLN A 120 -21.95 -15.92 -15.80
CA GLN A 120 -22.42 -16.60 -17.01
C GLN A 120 -22.48 -15.53 -18.12
N CYS A 121 -21.32 -15.08 -18.61
CA CYS A 121 -21.25 -14.31 -19.83
C CYS A 121 -21.74 -15.22 -20.95
N GLY A 122 -22.81 -14.79 -21.61
CA GLY A 122 -23.43 -15.49 -22.72
C GLY A 122 -22.41 -15.96 -23.74
N VAL A 123 -22.49 -17.23 -24.10
CA VAL A 123 -21.75 -17.80 -25.21
C VAL A 123 -22.18 -17.04 -26.46
N SER A 124 -21.39 -16.07 -26.90
CA SER A 124 -21.56 -15.46 -28.22
C SER A 124 -20.94 -16.40 -29.25
N THR A 125 -21.74 -17.37 -29.70
CA THR A 125 -21.45 -18.18 -30.88
C THR A 125 -21.56 -17.30 -32.12
N THR A 126 -20.57 -16.47 -32.41
CA THR A 126 -20.14 -15.98 -33.75
C THR A 126 -19.16 -14.80 -33.60
N SER A 127 -17.88 -15.06 -33.40
CA SER A 127 -16.83 -14.13 -33.86
C SER A 127 -15.46 -14.81 -33.88
N LEU A 128 -14.88 -14.97 -35.07
CA LEU A 128 -13.49 -15.38 -35.31
C LEU A 128 -12.51 -14.21 -35.06
N VAL A 129 -12.63 -13.53 -33.92
CA VAL A 129 -11.72 -12.44 -33.57
C VAL A 129 -11.33 -12.58 -32.09
N ALA A 130 -10.04 -12.73 -31.83
CA ALA A 130 -9.48 -12.74 -30.49
C ALA A 130 -9.54 -11.31 -29.92
N PHE A 131 -10.31 -11.11 -28.85
CA PHE A 131 -10.24 -9.88 -28.05
C PHE A 131 -9.36 -10.10 -26.79
N PRO A 132 -8.44 -9.16 -26.46
CA PRO A 132 -7.54 -9.23 -25.30
C PRO A 132 -8.28 -9.21 -23.95
N PRO A 133 -7.70 -9.76 -22.86
CA PRO A 133 -8.32 -9.73 -21.55
C PRO A 133 -8.19 -8.32 -20.94
N HIS A 134 -9.30 -7.58 -20.88
CA HIS A 134 -9.38 -6.40 -20.03
C HIS A 134 -10.05 -6.71 -18.69
N ASN A 135 -9.45 -6.10 -17.67
CA ASN A 135 -9.67 -6.23 -16.24
C ASN A 135 -10.90 -5.45 -15.75
N LYS A 136 -11.23 -5.69 -14.47
CA LYS A 136 -11.87 -4.77 -13.49
C LYS A 136 -13.41 -4.64 -13.57
N ASP A 137 -14.20 -4.52 -12.49
CA ASP A 137 -14.06 -3.92 -11.14
C ASP A 137 -15.00 -4.63 -10.13
N ILE A 138 -14.67 -4.80 -8.84
CA ILE A 138 -14.80 -3.87 -7.69
C ILE A 138 -16.24 -3.35 -7.48
N ASN A 139 -16.81 -3.77 -6.35
CA ASN A 139 -18.17 -3.52 -5.88
C ASN A 139 -18.23 -2.20 -5.09
N THR A 140 -19.00 -1.23 -5.56
CA THR A 140 -19.37 0.00 -4.86
C THR A 140 -20.67 -0.22 -4.09
N ASN A 141 -20.61 -0.26 -2.75
CA ASN A 141 -21.79 -0.24 -1.91
C ASN A 141 -22.26 1.21 -1.73
N ILE A 142 -23.49 1.48 -2.17
CA ILE A 142 -24.22 2.74 -2.03
C ILE A 142 -25.30 2.53 -0.95
N THR A 143 -25.32 3.40 0.04
CA THR A 143 -26.34 3.55 1.08
C THR A 143 -27.66 4.05 0.49
N PRO A 144 -28.84 3.68 1.03
CA PRO A 144 -30.02 4.51 0.92
C PRO A 144 -30.47 5.06 2.28
N ASP A 145 -30.87 6.34 2.26
CA ASP A 145 -31.56 7.06 3.32
C ASP A 145 -32.95 6.47 3.63
N GLY A 146 -33.34 6.52 4.90
CA GLY A 146 -34.69 6.19 5.37
C GLY A 146 -34.91 6.61 6.83
N VAL A 147 -35.54 7.77 7.02
CA VAL A 147 -35.97 8.36 8.30
C VAL A 147 -37.24 7.66 8.80
N VAL A 148 -37.34 7.31 10.11
CA VAL A 148 -38.51 7.53 11.01
C VAL A 148 -38.25 7.10 12.48
N VAL A 149 -38.29 8.12 13.37
CA VAL A 149 -38.86 8.30 14.75
C VAL A 149 -38.85 7.24 15.89
N ASP A 150 -38.31 7.72 17.03
CA ASP A 150 -38.68 7.69 18.48
C ASP A 150 -38.98 6.40 19.30
N ALA A 151 -38.22 6.23 20.41
CA ALA A 151 -38.72 6.06 21.80
C ALA A 151 -37.60 5.88 22.89
N GLU A 152 -37.51 6.85 23.80
CA GLU A 152 -37.25 6.85 25.27
C GLU A 152 -36.11 6.03 25.99
N ARG A 153 -35.08 6.76 26.45
CA ARG A 153 -34.59 7.03 27.85
C ARG A 153 -33.90 5.98 28.78
N GLN A 154 -32.55 6.16 28.91
CA GLN A 154 -31.62 6.20 30.10
C GLN A 154 -31.27 4.96 30.98
N PRO A 155 -30.18 4.96 31.83
CA PRO A 155 -28.85 5.65 31.79
C PRO A 155 -27.60 4.81 32.27
N ASP A 156 -26.42 5.46 32.21
CA ASP A 156 -25.18 5.38 33.06
C ASP A 156 -23.91 4.54 32.72
N GLN A 157 -22.89 5.31 32.23
CA GLN A 157 -21.44 5.39 32.57
C GLN A 157 -20.39 4.30 32.20
N PRO A 158 -19.06 4.61 32.12
CA PRO A 158 -18.36 5.91 32.21
C PRO A 158 -17.41 6.25 31.02
N GLU A 159 -16.93 7.49 31.10
CA GLU A 159 -16.20 8.32 30.14
C GLU A 159 -14.81 7.80 29.70
N LYS A 160 -14.48 7.98 28.41
CA LYS A 160 -13.10 7.95 27.90
C LYS A 160 -12.68 9.36 27.48
N ILE A 161 -11.70 9.88 28.21
CA ILE A 161 -11.02 11.16 28.01
C ILE A 161 -10.47 11.26 26.58
N SER A 162 -11.07 12.15 25.78
CA SER A 162 -10.62 12.47 24.43
C SER A 162 -9.40 13.40 24.48
N ARG A 163 -8.25 12.92 24.00
CA ARG A 163 -7.08 13.76 23.73
C ARG A 163 -7.39 14.68 22.56
N GLN A 164 -7.57 15.97 22.84
CA GLN A 164 -7.76 17.00 21.83
C GLN A 164 -6.50 17.09 20.93
N LYS A 165 -6.65 16.76 19.64
CA LYS A 165 -5.72 17.19 18.59
C LYS A 165 -6.04 18.66 18.26
N PRO A 166 -5.04 19.53 18.04
CA PRO A 166 -5.31 20.90 17.59
C PRO A 166 -6.10 20.84 16.28
N ALA A 167 -7.18 21.62 16.22
CA ALA A 167 -8.08 21.75 15.08
C ALA A 167 -7.29 22.32 13.89
N MET A 168 -6.74 21.43 13.08
CA MET A 168 -6.06 21.79 11.84
C MET A 168 -7.13 22.10 10.80
N GLU A 169 -7.02 23.25 10.15
CA GLU A 169 -7.92 23.66 9.07
C GLU A 169 -8.02 22.56 8.00
N SER A 170 -9.26 22.18 7.68
CA SER A 170 -9.55 21.16 6.69
C SER A 170 -9.04 21.62 5.33
N CYS A 171 -8.23 20.80 4.65
CA CYS A 171 -7.74 21.11 3.31
C CYS A 171 -8.94 21.24 2.35
N PRO A 172 -9.10 22.37 1.63
CA PRO A 172 -10.21 22.60 0.73
C PRO A 172 -9.98 21.85 -0.60
N TYR A 173 -10.17 20.53 -0.60
CA TYR A 173 -9.87 19.66 -1.74
C TYR A 173 -10.58 20.08 -3.03
N GLN A 174 -11.87 20.43 -2.93
CA GLN A 174 -12.69 20.76 -4.10
C GLN A 174 -12.24 22.08 -4.72
N ALA A 175 -12.03 23.12 -3.91
CA ALA A 175 -11.60 24.43 -4.39
C ALA A 175 -10.27 24.36 -5.17
N ILE A 176 -9.31 23.55 -4.71
CA ILE A 176 -8.04 23.38 -5.43
C ILE A 176 -8.23 22.66 -6.77
N VAL A 177 -9.16 21.70 -6.85
CA VAL A 177 -9.47 21.03 -8.12
C VAL A 177 -10.22 21.95 -9.07
N ASP A 178 -11.13 22.79 -8.56
CA ASP A 178 -11.83 23.78 -9.37
C ASP A 178 -10.84 24.82 -9.94
N LEU A 179 -9.85 25.24 -9.14
CA LEU A 179 -8.74 26.09 -9.61
C LEU A 179 -7.93 25.40 -10.71
N TYR A 180 -7.63 24.10 -10.56
CA TYR A 180 -6.95 23.33 -11.60
C TYR A 180 -7.74 23.31 -12.91
N HIS A 181 -9.04 23.01 -12.86
CA HIS A 181 -9.91 23.00 -14.05
C HIS A 181 -10.06 24.38 -14.69
N SER A 182 -10.17 25.43 -13.87
CA SER A 182 -10.29 26.81 -14.35
C SER A 182 -9.00 27.31 -15.00
N ALA A 183 -7.83 26.98 -14.43
CA ALA A 183 -6.55 27.45 -14.93
C ALA A 183 -6.09 26.66 -16.17
N LEU A 184 -6.33 25.35 -16.19
CA LEU A 184 -5.72 24.39 -17.11
C LEU A 184 -6.76 23.50 -17.84
N PRO A 185 -7.70 24.08 -18.60
CA PRO A 185 -8.74 23.31 -19.30
C PRO A 185 -8.20 22.40 -20.43
N GLU A 186 -6.99 22.65 -20.92
CA GLU A 186 -6.33 21.84 -21.97
C GLU A 186 -5.77 20.51 -21.44
N LEU A 187 -5.57 20.40 -20.12
CA LEU A 187 -5.03 19.22 -19.47
C LEU A 187 -6.14 18.22 -19.08
N PRO A 188 -5.81 16.94 -18.87
CA PRO A 188 -6.80 15.93 -18.48
C PRO A 188 -7.52 16.29 -17.18
N ALA A 189 -8.84 16.47 -17.26
CA ALA A 189 -9.66 16.84 -16.12
C ALA A 189 -9.71 15.73 -15.04
N VAL A 190 -9.70 16.15 -13.78
CA VAL A 190 -9.94 15.29 -12.61
C VAL A 190 -11.42 14.88 -12.54
N ALA A 191 -11.76 13.66 -12.98
CA ALA A 191 -13.13 13.13 -12.88
C ALA A 191 -13.48 12.60 -11.47
N ILE A 192 -12.51 11.97 -10.78
CA ILE A 192 -12.73 11.33 -9.49
C ILE A 192 -11.66 11.77 -8.49
N LEU A 193 -12.08 12.30 -7.36
CA LEU A 193 -11.22 12.71 -6.27
C LEU A 193 -11.14 11.57 -5.23
N ASN A 194 -10.29 10.57 -5.53
CA ASN A 194 -10.10 9.38 -4.68
C ASN A 194 -9.30 9.69 -3.40
N ASP A 195 -9.30 8.75 -2.44
CA ASP A 195 -8.60 8.92 -1.16
C ASP A 195 -7.08 9.09 -1.30
N GLY A 196 -6.49 8.51 -2.35
CA GLY A 196 -5.06 8.69 -2.64
C GLY A 196 -4.73 10.14 -3.00
N ARG A 197 -5.52 10.73 -3.91
CA ARG A 197 -5.44 12.15 -4.30
C ARG A 197 -5.65 13.07 -3.12
N LYS A 198 -6.66 12.80 -2.27
CA LYS A 198 -6.89 13.54 -1.03
C LYS A 198 -5.67 13.52 -0.12
N ARG A 199 -5.07 12.34 0.10
CA ARG A 199 -3.88 12.21 0.95
C ARG A 199 -2.68 12.96 0.39
N SER A 200 -2.41 12.83 -0.91
CA SER A 200 -1.31 13.55 -1.57
C SER A 200 -1.50 15.06 -1.49
N LEU A 201 -2.71 15.56 -1.79
CA LEU A 201 -3.02 16.98 -1.73
C LEU A 201 -2.94 17.52 -0.31
N GLN A 202 -3.48 16.78 0.67
CA GLN A 202 -3.39 17.13 2.08
C GLN A 202 -1.93 17.16 2.57
N ALA A 203 -1.08 16.27 2.06
CA ALA A 203 0.34 16.29 2.36
C ALA A 203 1.03 17.55 1.80
N ARG A 204 0.68 18.02 0.60
CA ARG A 204 1.20 19.28 0.02
C ARG A 204 0.69 20.50 0.79
N TRP A 205 -0.60 20.52 1.12
CA TRP A 205 -1.23 21.57 1.93
C TRP A 205 -0.55 21.74 3.28
N ARG A 206 -0.17 20.63 3.94
CA ARG A 206 0.43 20.68 5.28
C ARG A 206 1.92 21.00 5.29
N GLU A 207 2.60 20.85 4.16
CA GLU A 207 4.06 20.91 4.07
C GLU A 207 4.63 22.31 4.34
N SER A 208 3.93 23.37 3.91
CA SER A 208 4.33 24.75 4.13
C SER A 208 3.11 25.60 4.46
N GLU A 209 3.31 26.65 5.25
CA GLU A 209 2.25 27.63 5.53
C GLU A 209 1.81 28.36 4.26
N VAL A 210 2.75 28.60 3.33
CA VAL A 210 2.47 29.23 2.03
C VAL A 210 1.54 28.37 1.16
N HIS A 211 1.61 27.04 1.28
CA HIS A 211 0.73 26.13 0.53
C HIS A 211 -0.69 26.05 1.09
N ARG A 212 -0.94 26.62 2.27
CA ARG A 212 -2.26 26.67 2.92
C ARG A 212 -3.09 27.87 2.45
N ASP A 213 -2.78 28.39 1.27
CA ASP A 213 -3.48 29.50 0.65
C ASP A 213 -3.96 29.09 -0.75
N LEU A 214 -5.22 29.39 -1.06
CA LEU A 214 -5.80 29.14 -2.38
C LEU A 214 -5.15 30.02 -3.46
N GLN A 215 -4.69 31.22 -3.10
CA GLN A 215 -4.01 32.09 -4.07
C GLN A 215 -2.70 31.47 -4.56
N PHE A 216 -1.92 30.86 -3.66
CA PHE A 216 -0.73 30.11 -4.04
C PHE A 216 -1.03 29.01 -5.06
N TRP A 217 -2.12 28.24 -4.88
CA TRP A 217 -2.50 27.19 -5.83
C TRP A 217 -2.92 27.76 -7.19
N ALA A 218 -3.59 28.90 -7.21
CA ALA A 218 -3.92 29.59 -8.45
C ALA A 218 -2.65 30.04 -9.21
N GLU A 219 -1.69 30.64 -8.51
CA GLU A 219 -0.40 31.04 -9.07
C GLU A 219 0.42 29.83 -9.55
N TYR A 220 0.42 28.75 -8.76
CA TYR A 220 1.08 27.49 -9.11
C TYR A 220 0.53 26.90 -10.42
N PHE A 221 -0.79 26.81 -10.58
CA PHE A 221 -1.37 26.33 -11.84
C PHE A 221 -1.18 27.31 -13.00
N PHE A 222 -1.11 28.61 -12.73
CA PHE A 222 -0.75 29.60 -13.73
C PHE A 222 0.69 29.40 -14.23
N GLN A 223 1.63 29.13 -13.33
CA GLN A 223 3.02 28.79 -13.69
C GLN A 223 3.09 27.52 -14.55
N VAL A 224 2.28 26.50 -14.24
CA VAL A 224 2.17 25.30 -15.10
C VAL A 224 1.69 25.66 -16.50
N LYS A 225 0.71 26.58 -16.61
CA LYS A 225 0.17 27.04 -17.90
C LYS A 225 1.21 27.71 -18.79
N THR A 226 2.18 28.40 -18.18
CA THR A 226 3.25 29.07 -18.92
C THR A 226 4.30 28.12 -19.50
N SER A 227 4.36 26.87 -19.03
CA SER A 227 5.34 25.89 -19.50
C SER A 227 4.84 25.10 -20.72
N ASP A 228 5.50 25.26 -21.86
CA ASP A 228 5.16 24.52 -23.08
C ASP A 228 5.37 23.01 -22.93
N PHE A 229 6.34 22.60 -22.13
CA PHE A 229 6.59 21.19 -21.84
C PHE A 229 5.47 20.57 -21.00
N LEU A 230 5.07 21.22 -19.90
CA LEU A 230 4.02 20.67 -19.02
C LEU A 230 2.64 20.66 -19.69
N MET A 231 2.39 21.63 -20.58
CA MET A 231 1.17 21.73 -21.38
C MET A 231 1.15 20.78 -22.60
N GLY A 232 2.26 20.09 -22.90
CA GLY A 232 2.36 19.17 -24.03
C GLY A 232 2.34 19.82 -25.40
N ARG A 233 2.83 21.06 -25.47
CA ARG A 233 3.07 21.81 -26.70
C ARG A 233 4.41 21.45 -27.33
N VAL A 234 5.34 20.89 -26.54
CA VAL A 234 6.62 20.35 -27.02
C VAL A 234 6.42 18.94 -27.60
N PRO A 235 6.91 18.66 -28.83
CA PRO A 235 6.82 17.32 -29.43
C PRO A 235 7.63 16.29 -28.63
N GLY A 236 7.12 15.07 -28.55
CA GLY A 236 7.82 13.99 -27.86
C GLY A 236 9.09 13.57 -28.58
N ARG A 237 10.06 13.07 -27.82
CA ARG A 237 11.33 12.57 -28.38
C ARG A 237 11.07 11.36 -29.30
N HIS A 238 11.76 11.28 -30.43
CA HIS A 238 11.64 10.17 -31.39
C HIS A 238 10.20 9.88 -31.86
N GLY A 239 9.39 10.92 -32.07
CA GLY A 239 8.00 10.76 -32.55
C GLY A 239 7.04 10.20 -31.49
N SER A 240 7.45 10.16 -30.23
CA SER A 240 6.54 9.85 -29.12
C SER A 240 5.50 10.96 -28.90
N LYS A 241 4.41 10.63 -28.21
CA LYS A 241 3.35 11.59 -27.86
C LYS A 241 3.91 12.72 -26.99
N SER A 242 3.40 13.94 -27.16
CA SER A 242 3.77 15.06 -26.29
C SER A 242 3.34 14.79 -24.85
N PHE A 243 4.19 15.17 -23.91
CA PHE A 243 3.95 14.97 -22.49
C PHE A 243 2.94 15.98 -21.97
N ARG A 244 1.88 15.54 -21.27
CA ARG A 244 0.93 16.43 -20.61
C ARG A 244 0.92 16.15 -19.12
N ALA A 245 1.14 17.18 -18.31
CA ALA A 245 1.12 17.05 -16.87
C ALA A 245 -0.30 16.72 -16.38
N THR A 246 -0.45 15.59 -15.68
CA THR A 246 -1.72 15.23 -15.03
C THR A 246 -1.78 15.84 -13.63
N PHE A 247 -2.98 16.03 -13.08
CA PHE A 247 -3.14 16.52 -11.71
C PHE A 247 -2.31 15.73 -10.69
N ASP A 248 -2.33 14.38 -10.77
CA ASP A 248 -1.54 13.50 -9.90
C ASP A 248 -0.04 13.74 -10.02
N TRP A 249 0.43 14.02 -11.24
CA TRP A 249 1.84 14.29 -11.49
C TRP A 249 2.27 15.62 -10.88
N LEU A 250 1.42 16.66 -10.95
CA LEU A 250 1.70 17.99 -10.38
C LEU A 250 1.77 17.96 -8.86
N ILE A 251 0.85 17.25 -8.21
CA ILE A 251 0.81 17.16 -6.73
C ILE A 251 1.77 16.11 -6.15
N ALA A 252 2.49 15.36 -7.00
CA ALA A 252 3.46 14.38 -6.55
C ALA A 252 4.67 15.09 -5.91
N PRO A 253 5.16 14.65 -4.73
CA PRO A 253 6.17 15.38 -3.97
C PRO A 253 7.42 15.76 -4.77
N SER A 254 7.95 14.81 -5.56
CA SER A 254 9.17 15.00 -6.35
C SER A 254 9.02 15.97 -7.52
N ASN A 255 7.80 16.13 -8.05
CA ASN A 255 7.53 16.95 -9.23
C ASN A 255 7.01 18.33 -8.82
N PHE A 256 6.22 18.38 -7.75
CA PHE A 256 5.72 19.61 -7.15
C PHE A 256 6.88 20.59 -6.88
N VAL A 257 7.93 20.09 -6.21
CA VAL A 257 9.15 20.88 -5.93
C VAL A 257 9.79 21.41 -7.21
N LYS A 258 9.92 20.57 -8.25
CA LYS A 258 10.54 20.99 -9.52
C LYS A 258 9.77 22.09 -10.25
N VAL A 259 8.44 22.06 -10.17
CA VAL A 259 7.58 23.09 -10.76
C VAL A 259 7.74 24.39 -9.98
N VAL A 260 7.67 24.34 -8.64
CA VAL A 260 7.86 25.51 -7.77
C VAL A 260 9.25 26.13 -7.96
N GLU A 261 10.29 25.32 -8.12
CA GLU A 261 11.66 25.75 -8.43
C GLU A 261 11.83 26.35 -9.84
N GLY A 262 10.80 26.25 -10.70
CA GLY A 262 10.83 26.83 -12.04
C GLY A 262 11.64 26.03 -13.07
N ASN A 263 11.91 24.74 -12.80
CA ASN A 263 12.72 23.87 -13.69
C ASN A 263 12.10 23.65 -15.08
N TYR A 264 10.87 24.13 -15.31
CA TYR A 264 10.12 23.96 -16.55
C TYR A 264 9.71 25.29 -17.19
N ASN A 265 10.25 26.43 -16.74
CA ASN A 265 9.92 27.77 -17.24
C ASN A 265 10.83 28.21 -18.42
N ALA A 266 11.34 27.26 -19.19
CA ALA A 266 12.24 27.50 -20.32
C ALA A 266 11.50 27.81 -21.62
#